data_AF-A0A2H0XZ17-F1
#
_entry.id   AF-A0A2H0XZ17-F1
#
_cell.length_a   1.000
_cell.length_b   1.000
_cell.length_c   1.000
_cell.angle_alpha   90.00
_cell.angle_beta   90.00
_cell.angle_gamma   90.00
#
_symmetry.space_group_name_H-M   'P 1'
#
loop_
_entity.id
_entity.type
_entity.pdbx_description
1 polymer ?
#
loop_
_entity_poly.entity_id
_entity_poly.type
_entity_poly.pdbx_seq_one_letter_code
_entity_poly.pdbx_strand_id
1 'polypeptide(L)'
;MKLGFRLVRIKFGRKAKIYSIKYDGEENHEFHKFVTNPEVRDHPDFEALRKKIKELYDKRGLLPQYFRPEDEKSIHSEICRIDYGVGYLRLFCIRWNDNLLILGGGGVKPNDIRFWQESLELSVEARKVTDVFHRLKRYLEESGLTIEDLL
;
A
#
# COMPACT_ATOMS: atom_id res chain seq x y z
N MET A 1 -8.10 12.68 -18.76
CA MET A 1 -8.13 11.24 -18.39
C MET A 1 -8.89 11.07 -17.07
N LYS A 2 -9.73 10.04 -16.90
CA LYS A 2 -10.37 9.75 -15.60
C LYS A 2 -9.53 8.70 -14.84
N LEU A 3 -9.21 8.96 -13.57
CA LEU A 3 -8.41 8.05 -12.75
C LEU A 3 -9.13 6.75 -12.39
N GLY A 4 -10.48 6.68 -12.41
CA GLY A 4 -11.24 5.47 -12.05
C GLY A 4 -11.10 5.04 -10.59
N PHE A 5 -10.42 5.84 -9.78
CA PHE A 5 -10.28 5.71 -8.33
C PHE A 5 -10.05 7.10 -7.74
N ARG A 6 -10.16 7.19 -6.42
CA ARG A 6 -9.76 8.34 -5.62
C ARG A 6 -8.96 7.90 -4.41
N LEU A 7 -8.15 8.82 -3.89
CA LEU A 7 -7.44 8.62 -2.63
C LEU A 7 -8.34 9.05 -1.48
N VAL A 8 -8.52 8.17 -0.49
CA VAL A 8 -9.29 8.48 0.71
C VAL A 8 -8.38 8.57 1.92
N ARG A 9 -8.54 9.63 2.70
CA ARG A 9 -7.74 9.85 3.90
C ARG A 9 -8.02 8.77 4.93
N ILE A 10 -6.95 8.11 5.39
CA ILE A 10 -7.01 7.13 6.49
C ILE A 10 -6.58 7.78 7.80
N LYS A 11 -5.38 8.38 7.83
CA LYS A 11 -4.83 8.95 9.05
C LYS A 11 -3.76 9.98 8.75
N PHE A 12 -3.76 11.09 9.50
CA PHE A 12 -2.64 12.04 9.51
C PHE A 12 -1.89 11.89 10.82
N GLY A 13 -0.60 11.61 10.69
CA GLY A 13 0.34 11.57 11.79
C GLY A 13 1.25 12.79 11.82
N ARG A 14 2.11 12.84 12.82
CA ARG A 14 3.12 13.89 12.96
C ARG A 14 4.21 13.82 11.89
N LYS A 15 4.42 12.65 11.28
CA LYS A 15 5.49 12.39 10.31
C LYS A 15 4.98 12.07 8.92
N ALA A 16 3.79 11.48 8.79
CA ALA A 16 3.25 11.14 7.47
C ALA A 16 1.72 11.22 7.41
N LYS A 17 1.22 11.45 6.20
CA LYS A 17 -0.19 11.31 5.81
C LYS A 17 -0.39 9.93 5.18
N ILE A 18 -1.44 9.24 5.59
CA ILE A 18 -1.84 7.95 5.04
C ILE A 18 -3.17 8.09 4.32
N TYR A 19 -3.18 7.65 3.07
CA TYR A 19 -4.35 7.51 2.22
C TYR A 19 -4.54 6.04 1.83
N SER A 20 -5.70 5.71 1.26
CA SER A 20 -5.96 4.42 0.62
C SER A 20 -6.71 4.60 -0.69
N ILE A 21 -6.59 3.62 -1.57
CA ILE A 21 -7.22 3.60 -2.89
C ILE A 21 -8.69 3.22 -2.73
N LYS A 22 -9.60 4.04 -3.28
CA LYS A 22 -11.02 3.69 -3.43
C LYS A 22 -11.40 3.76 -4.91
N TYR A 23 -11.65 2.61 -5.52
CA TYR A 23 -12.10 2.54 -6.91
C TYR A 23 -13.52 3.11 -7.06
N ASP A 24 -13.82 3.66 -8.24
CA ASP A 24 -15.15 4.15 -8.56
C ASP A 24 -16.17 2.99 -8.53
N GLY A 25 -17.31 3.20 -7.88
CA GLY A 25 -18.36 2.18 -7.73
C GLY A 25 -18.17 1.21 -6.57
N GLU A 26 -16.98 1.15 -5.97
CA GLU A 26 -16.73 0.33 -4.78
C GLU A 26 -17.22 1.02 -3.50
N GLU A 27 -17.83 0.25 -2.61
CA GLU A 27 -18.29 0.74 -1.30
C GLU A 27 -17.11 1.10 -0.39
N ASN A 28 -16.09 0.24 -0.37
CA ASN A 28 -14.96 0.30 0.55
C ASN A 28 -13.64 0.58 -0.18
N HIS A 29 -12.71 1.23 0.52
CA HIS A 29 -11.34 1.41 0.03
C HIS A 29 -10.50 0.16 0.27
N GLU A 30 -9.42 -0.03 -0.48
CA GLU A 30 -8.65 -1.29 -0.47
C GLU A 30 -8.06 -1.61 0.90
N PHE A 31 -7.60 -0.62 1.67
CA PHE A 31 -7.11 -0.85 3.03
C PHE A 31 -8.22 -1.33 3.99
N HIS A 32 -9.47 -0.89 3.79
CA HIS A 32 -10.60 -1.38 4.59
C HIS A 32 -10.82 -2.86 4.28
N LYS A 33 -10.93 -3.22 3.00
CA LYS A 33 -11.08 -4.61 2.55
C LYS A 33 -9.99 -5.51 3.13
N PHE A 34 -8.74 -5.03 3.13
CA PHE A 34 -7.61 -5.72 3.74
C PHE A 34 -7.80 -5.96 5.25
N VAL A 35 -8.10 -4.93 6.05
CA VAL A 35 -8.22 -5.09 7.52
C VAL A 35 -9.50 -5.80 7.96
N THR A 36 -10.52 -5.88 7.09
CA THR A 36 -11.76 -6.63 7.35
C THR A 36 -11.73 -8.06 6.82
N ASN A 37 -10.73 -8.44 6.02
CA ASN A 37 -10.55 -9.82 5.60
C ASN A 37 -10.29 -10.70 6.84
N PRO A 38 -11.12 -11.70 7.15
CA PRO A 38 -10.94 -12.57 8.31
C PRO A 38 -9.56 -13.24 8.37
N GLU A 39 -9.04 -13.69 7.22
CA GLU A 39 -7.72 -14.33 7.15
C GLU A 39 -6.60 -13.36 7.55
N VAL A 40 -6.76 -12.08 7.26
CA VAL A 40 -5.80 -11.03 7.64
C VAL A 40 -5.99 -10.63 9.10
N ARG A 41 -7.23 -10.37 9.51
CA ARG A 41 -7.58 -9.86 10.84
C ARG A 41 -7.23 -10.86 11.94
N ASP A 42 -7.47 -12.14 11.67
CA ASP A 42 -7.28 -13.22 12.64
C ASP A 42 -5.84 -13.79 12.59
N HIS A 43 -4.99 -13.27 11.69
CA HIS A 43 -3.59 -13.67 11.59
C HIS A 43 -2.75 -13.13 12.77
N PRO A 44 -1.85 -13.94 13.37
CA PRO A 44 -1.05 -13.54 14.54
C PRO A 44 -0.25 -12.23 14.37
N ASP A 45 0.24 -11.97 13.17
CA ASP A 45 1.04 -10.77 12.86
C ASP A 45 0.23 -9.48 12.64
N PHE A 46 -1.11 -9.54 12.66
CA PHE A 46 -1.95 -8.39 12.31
C PHE A 46 -1.71 -7.18 13.22
N GLU A 47 -1.64 -7.38 14.53
CA GLU A 47 -1.38 -6.30 15.49
C GLU A 47 0.04 -5.72 15.35
N ALA A 48 1.03 -6.55 15.00
CA ALA A 48 2.37 -6.08 14.71
C ALA A 48 2.40 -5.19 13.45
N LEU A 49 1.66 -5.57 12.41
CA LEU A 49 1.50 -4.75 11.20
C LEU A 49 0.84 -3.41 11.51
N ARG A 50 -0.26 -3.41 12.28
CA ARG A 50 -0.95 -2.17 12.70
C ARG A 50 -0.03 -1.25 13.49
N LYS A 51 0.72 -1.81 14.44
CA LYS A 51 1.71 -1.06 15.23
C LYS A 51 2.80 -0.46 14.34
N LYS A 52 3.31 -1.22 13.37
CA LYS A 52 4.31 -0.73 12.41
C LYS A 52 3.77 0.46 11.60
N ILE A 53 2.56 0.35 11.04
CA ILE A 53 1.91 1.46 10.31
C ILE A 53 1.78 2.69 11.22
N LYS A 54 1.34 2.49 12.47
CA LYS A 54 1.25 3.56 13.46
C LYS A 54 2.58 4.26 13.73
N GLU A 55 3.65 3.50 13.90
CA GLU A 55 4.97 4.05 14.12
C GLU A 55 5.50 4.84 12.92
N LEU A 56 5.19 4.41 11.69
CA LEU A 56 5.56 5.14 10.48
C LEU A 56 4.94 6.54 10.46
N TYR A 57 3.62 6.66 10.63
CA TYR A 57 2.97 7.96 10.53
C TYR A 57 3.18 8.87 11.74
N ASP A 58 3.33 8.32 12.95
CA ASP A 58 3.45 9.13 14.18
C ASP A 58 4.89 9.48 14.58
N LYS A 59 5.86 8.60 14.30
CA LYS A 59 7.20 8.68 14.93
C LYS A 59 8.35 8.66 13.94
N ARG A 60 8.33 7.75 12.97
CA ARG A 60 9.51 7.40 12.17
C ARG A 60 9.56 8.09 10.79
N GLY A 61 8.42 8.41 10.20
CA GLY A 61 8.35 8.81 8.78
C GLY A 61 8.48 7.63 7.82
N LEU A 62 8.45 7.89 6.52
CA LEU A 62 8.40 6.85 5.47
C LEU A 62 9.78 6.62 4.83
N LEU A 63 10.79 6.36 5.66
CA LEU A 63 12.14 6.06 5.17
C LEU A 63 12.15 4.74 4.39
N PRO A 64 12.88 4.65 3.25
CA PRO A 64 12.91 3.46 2.39
C PRO A 64 13.22 2.15 3.13
N GLN A 65 14.09 2.18 4.15
CA GLN A 65 14.47 1.02 4.95
C GLN A 65 13.32 0.31 5.69
N TYR A 66 12.17 0.96 5.85
CA TYR A 66 11.01 0.36 6.50
C TYR A 66 10.11 -0.44 5.56
N PHE A 67 10.38 -0.35 4.27
CA PHE A 67 9.64 -0.98 3.19
C PHE A 67 10.51 -2.03 2.51
N ARG A 68 9.87 -3.03 1.91
CA ARG A 68 10.56 -3.88 0.93
C ARG A 68 10.05 -3.55 -0.48
N PRO A 69 10.94 -3.15 -1.41
CA PRO A 69 10.55 -2.92 -2.79
C PRO A 69 10.04 -4.21 -3.44
N GLU A 70 9.20 -4.06 -4.45
CA GLU A 70 8.56 -5.21 -5.14
C GLU A 70 9.52 -5.96 -6.09
N ASP A 71 10.50 -5.25 -6.68
CA ASP A 71 11.50 -5.81 -7.61
C ASP A 71 12.94 -5.47 -7.15
N GLU A 72 13.85 -6.44 -7.19
CA GLU A 72 15.29 -6.29 -6.91
C GLU A 72 15.97 -5.28 -7.85
N LYS A 73 15.44 -5.08 -9.07
CA LYS A 73 15.90 -4.04 -9.99
C LYS A 73 15.40 -2.64 -9.63
N SER A 74 14.50 -2.53 -8.66
CA SER A 74 13.79 -1.31 -8.29
C SER A 74 14.15 -0.86 -6.88
N ILE A 75 15.42 -0.59 -6.63
CA ILE A 75 15.93 0.05 -5.40
C ILE A 75 15.20 1.38 -5.08
N HIS A 76 14.45 1.93 -6.05
CA HIS A 76 13.62 3.12 -5.95
C HIS A 76 12.11 2.89 -6.12
N SER A 77 11.58 1.66 -6.15
CA SER A 77 10.13 1.50 -6.37
C SER A 77 9.34 2.16 -5.24
N GLU A 78 8.49 3.08 -5.65
CA GLU A 78 7.45 3.64 -4.81
C GLU A 78 6.46 2.53 -4.41
N ILE A 79 6.34 1.47 -5.21
CA ILE A 79 5.55 0.28 -4.92
C ILE A 79 6.31 -0.63 -3.95
N CYS A 80 5.76 -0.76 -2.75
CA CYS A 80 6.41 -1.39 -1.62
C CYS A 80 5.45 -2.36 -0.93
N ARG A 81 6.00 -3.31 -0.18
CA ARG A 81 5.24 -4.05 0.83
C ARG A 81 5.70 -3.65 2.24
N ILE A 82 4.77 -3.70 3.18
CA ILE A 82 5.08 -3.68 4.62
C ILE A 82 5.07 -5.13 5.12
N ASP A 83 6.24 -5.67 5.47
CA ASP A 83 6.36 -6.95 6.16
C ASP A 83 6.99 -6.79 7.56
N TYR A 84 6.69 -7.73 8.46
CA TYR A 84 7.39 -7.91 9.72
C TYR A 84 8.26 -9.15 9.57
N GLY A 85 9.46 -9.03 8.98
CA GLY A 85 10.62 -9.95 9.05
C GLY A 85 10.44 -11.46 8.73
N VAL A 86 9.40 -12.08 9.28
CA VAL A 86 9.06 -13.50 9.35
C VAL A 86 7.59 -13.76 8.93
N GLY A 87 6.76 -12.71 8.79
CA GLY A 87 5.32 -12.86 8.62
C GLY A 87 4.81 -13.15 7.19
N TYR A 88 3.69 -13.85 7.12
CA TYR A 88 2.99 -14.16 5.86
C TYR A 88 2.09 -13.01 5.39
N LEU A 89 1.72 -12.08 6.26
CA LEU A 89 0.94 -10.90 5.89
C LEU A 89 1.72 -9.95 4.99
N ARG A 90 1.09 -9.56 3.88
CA ARG A 90 1.59 -8.54 2.95
C ARG A 90 0.53 -7.48 2.76
N LEU A 91 0.92 -6.23 2.99
CA LEU A 91 0.16 -5.05 2.60
C LEU A 91 0.97 -4.30 1.55
N PHE A 92 0.43 -4.17 0.34
CA PHE A 92 1.04 -3.41 -0.74
C PHE A 92 0.68 -1.94 -0.63
N CYS A 93 1.62 -1.07 -1.00
CA CYS A 93 1.47 0.38 -0.85
C CYS A 93 2.33 1.14 -1.85
N ILE A 94 2.00 2.42 -2.05
CA ILE A 94 2.80 3.40 -2.77
C ILE A 94 3.40 4.36 -1.74
N ARG A 95 4.71 4.33 -1.59
CA ARG A 95 5.51 5.32 -0.87
C ARG A 95 5.81 6.48 -1.81
N TRP A 96 4.87 7.42 -1.90
CA TRP A 96 4.96 8.53 -2.85
C TRP A 96 6.12 9.49 -2.54
N ASN A 97 6.32 9.78 -1.26
CA ASN A 97 7.47 10.51 -0.74
C ASN A 97 7.68 10.15 0.74
N ASP A 98 8.59 10.84 1.43
CA ASP A 98 8.94 10.54 2.82
C ASP A 98 7.80 10.83 3.82
N ASN A 99 6.74 11.52 3.38
CA ASN A 99 5.64 12.00 4.21
C ASN A 99 4.24 11.58 3.70
N LEU A 100 4.12 10.87 2.57
CA LEU A 100 2.86 10.41 1.99
C LEU A 100 2.90 8.92 1.63
N LEU A 101 2.01 8.15 2.25
CA LEU A 101 1.82 6.72 2.01
C LEU A 101 0.40 6.46 1.48
N ILE A 102 0.29 5.71 0.39
CA ILE A 102 -0.99 5.27 -0.17
C ILE A 102 -1.08 3.75 0.01
N LEU A 103 -2.03 3.29 0.83
CA LEU A 103 -2.27 1.88 1.11
C LEU A 103 -3.20 1.27 0.08
N GLY A 104 -2.76 0.18 -0.54
CA GLY A 104 -3.58 -0.71 -1.35
C GLY A 104 -4.18 -1.83 -0.51
N GLY A 105 -4.36 -2.99 -1.14
CA GLY A 105 -4.76 -4.23 -0.49
C GLY A 105 -3.57 -5.17 -0.28
N GLY A 106 -3.88 -6.45 -0.15
CA GLY A 106 -2.91 -7.49 0.15
C GLY A 106 -3.60 -8.70 0.76
N GLY A 107 -2.82 -9.56 1.41
CA GLY A 107 -3.33 -10.81 1.97
C GLY A 107 -2.25 -11.60 2.70
N VAL A 108 -2.54 -12.86 2.98
CA VAL A 108 -1.62 -13.82 3.61
C VAL A 108 -0.88 -14.58 2.51
N LYS A 109 0.46 -14.71 2.60
CA LYS A 109 1.18 -15.70 1.77
C LYS A 109 0.75 -17.09 2.23
N PRO A 110 0.35 -17.97 1.32
CA PRO A 110 0.32 -19.39 1.60
C PRO A 110 1.69 -19.90 2.09
N ASN A 111 1.66 -20.88 3.01
CA ASN A 111 2.85 -21.47 3.63
C ASN A 111 3.59 -22.44 2.70
N ASP A 112 2.88 -22.99 1.72
CA ASP A 112 3.32 -23.97 0.74
C ASP A 112 4.07 -23.35 -0.45
N ILE A 113 3.99 -22.03 -0.63
CA ILE A 113 4.69 -21.33 -1.71
C ILE A 113 5.95 -20.61 -1.20
N ARG A 114 7.02 -20.64 -1.99
CA ARG A 114 8.29 -20.01 -1.62
C ARG A 114 8.25 -18.52 -1.92
N PHE A 115 7.71 -18.16 -3.08
CA PHE A 115 7.62 -16.79 -3.56
C PHE A 115 6.16 -16.32 -3.54
N TRP A 116 5.92 -15.11 -3.05
CA TRP A 116 4.55 -14.59 -2.97
C TRP A 116 3.93 -14.39 -4.35
N GLN A 117 4.76 -14.20 -5.39
CA GLN A 117 4.33 -14.09 -6.80
C GLN A 117 3.64 -15.36 -7.30
N GLU A 118 3.78 -16.48 -6.59
CA GLU A 118 3.09 -17.73 -6.89
C GLU A 118 1.63 -17.70 -6.39
N SER A 119 1.28 -16.78 -5.49
CA SER A 119 -0.11 -16.53 -5.08
C SER A 119 -0.81 -15.64 -6.10
N LEU A 120 -1.92 -16.13 -6.66
CA LEU A 120 -2.77 -15.36 -7.57
C LEU A 120 -3.33 -14.12 -6.88
N GLU A 121 -3.82 -14.25 -5.66
CA GLU A 121 -4.38 -13.14 -4.87
C GLU A 121 -3.35 -12.03 -4.67
N LEU A 122 -2.16 -12.37 -4.15
CA LEU A 122 -1.13 -11.37 -3.88
C LEU A 122 -0.60 -10.74 -5.18
N SER A 123 -0.54 -11.50 -6.27
CA SER A 123 -0.18 -10.98 -7.59
C SER A 123 -1.22 -10.00 -8.14
N VAL A 124 -2.51 -10.24 -7.91
CA VAL A 124 -3.58 -9.31 -8.29
C VAL A 124 -3.46 -8.02 -7.48
N GLU A 125 -3.26 -8.11 -6.17
CA GLU A 125 -3.12 -6.94 -5.28
C GLU A 125 -1.89 -6.09 -5.63
N ALA A 126 -0.75 -6.73 -5.91
CA ALA A 126 0.44 -6.03 -6.36
C ALA A 126 0.20 -5.29 -7.69
N ARG A 127 -0.40 -5.96 -8.69
CA ARG A 127 -0.73 -5.35 -9.99
C ARG A 127 -1.68 -4.16 -9.86
N LYS A 128 -2.67 -4.23 -8.97
CA LYS A 128 -3.58 -3.10 -8.70
C LYS A 128 -2.82 -1.87 -8.22
N VAL A 129 -1.93 -2.02 -7.26
CA VAL A 129 -1.11 -0.93 -6.73
C VAL A 129 -0.19 -0.36 -7.81
N THR A 130 0.39 -1.23 -8.62
CA THR A 130 1.24 -0.85 -9.77
C THR A 130 0.47 -0.09 -10.85
N ASP A 131 -0.74 -0.51 -11.20
CA ASP A 131 -1.63 0.20 -12.13
C ASP A 131 -1.98 1.60 -11.61
N VAL A 132 -2.35 1.67 -10.33
CA VAL A 132 -2.69 2.94 -9.66
C VAL A 132 -1.51 3.91 -9.68
N PHE A 133 -0.30 3.44 -9.36
CA PHE A 133 0.90 4.27 -9.39
C PHE A 133 1.14 4.87 -10.78
N HIS A 134 1.15 4.04 -11.83
CA HIS A 134 1.40 4.52 -13.19
C HIS A 134 0.32 5.47 -13.70
N ARG A 135 -0.95 5.18 -13.41
CA ARG A 135 -2.08 6.05 -13.80
C ARG A 135 -2.04 7.38 -13.07
N LEU A 136 -1.73 7.37 -11.78
CA LEU A 136 -1.60 8.57 -10.97
C LEU A 136 -0.44 9.44 -11.46
N LYS A 137 0.74 8.85 -11.65
CA LYS A 137 1.93 9.56 -12.17
C LYS A 137 1.66 10.21 -13.52
N ARG A 138 1.14 9.43 -14.48
CA ARG A 138 0.78 9.94 -15.81
C ARG A 138 -0.29 11.04 -15.75
N TYR A 139 -1.30 10.90 -14.89
CA TYR A 139 -2.33 11.93 -14.73
C TYR A 139 -1.75 13.26 -14.25
N LEU A 140 -0.86 13.22 -13.26
CA LEU A 140 -0.21 14.41 -12.72
C LEU A 140 0.68 15.08 -13.76
N GLU A 141 1.48 14.29 -14.49
CA GLU A 141 2.33 14.77 -15.59
C GLU A 141 1.51 15.42 -16.72
N GLU A 142 0.45 14.77 -17.20
CA GLU A 142 -0.40 15.29 -18.27
C GLU A 142 -1.21 16.53 -17.86
N SER A 143 -1.58 16.64 -16.57
CA SER A 143 -2.43 17.71 -16.07
C SER A 143 -1.64 18.91 -15.50
N GLY A 144 -0.33 18.78 -15.33
CA GLY A 144 0.51 19.77 -14.65
C GLY A 144 0.16 19.93 -13.15
N LEU A 145 -0.48 18.93 -12.56
CA LEU A 145 -0.91 18.93 -11.16
C LEU A 145 0.13 18.26 -10.27
N THR A 146 0.07 18.56 -8.98
CA THR A 146 0.81 17.87 -7.92
C THR A 146 -0.09 16.84 -7.22
N ILE A 147 0.51 15.92 -6.47
CA ILE A 147 -0.30 14.95 -5.71
C ILE A 147 -1.18 15.66 -4.69
N GLU A 148 -0.70 16.78 -4.12
CA GLU A 148 -1.41 17.60 -3.15
C GLU A 148 -2.73 18.16 -3.69
N ASP A 149 -2.83 18.40 -5.00
CA ASP A 149 -4.07 18.86 -5.64
C ASP A 149 -5.17 17.78 -5.64
N LEU A 150 -4.84 16.52 -5.34
CA LEU A 150 -5.76 15.37 -5.34
C LEU A 150 -6.10 14.85 -3.93
N LEU A 151 -5.52 15.41 -2.87
CA LEU A 151 -5.54 14.90 -1.49
C LEU A 151 -6.47 15.66 -0.54
#